data_AF-A0A3N7CQ93-F1
#
_entry.id   AF-A0A3N7CQ93-F1
#
_cell.length_a   1.000
_cell.length_b   1.000
_cell.length_c   1.000
_cell.angle_alpha   90.00
_cell.angle_beta   90.00
_cell.angle_gamma   90.00
#
_symmetry.space_group_name_H-M   'P 1'
#
loop_
_entity.id
_entity.type
_entity.pdbx_description
1 polymer ?
#
loop_
_entity_poly.entity_id
_entity_poly.type
_entity_poly.pdbx_seq_one_letter_code
_entity_poly.pdbx_strand_id
1 'polypeptide(L)'
;MNASSKKSTPGWGRLRLALGWLGLGIASATVPVVASAQAQAQQPVPQHWISYANLAGNQLQSSLSDPANETVVRLHAWMQERMLKEGQPVLPAPVVVRVWVAANGKIERVAFDSLGNAQADADLRALLTAQPLAEAPPRDMRQPMVLQLTLSIIAST
;
A
#
# COMPACT_ATOMS: atom_id res chain seq x y z
N MET A 1 19.53 13.18 -25.01
CA MET A 1 18.81 14.46 -24.87
C MET A 1 17.62 14.23 -23.94
N ASN A 2 17.51 15.06 -22.89
CA ASN A 2 16.44 15.12 -21.88
C ASN A 2 15.05 15.33 -22.56
N ALA A 3 13.86 15.22 -21.96
CA ALA A 3 13.32 15.20 -20.60
C ALA A 3 11.86 14.67 -20.77
N SER A 4 11.13 14.06 -19.83
CA SER A 4 10.45 14.71 -18.69
C SER A 4 9.29 13.77 -18.33
N SER A 5 9.28 13.16 -17.15
CA SER A 5 8.05 12.59 -16.59
C SER A 5 7.85 13.14 -15.20
N LYS A 6 6.77 13.94 -15.09
CA LYS A 6 6.36 14.71 -13.93
C LYS A 6 6.11 13.76 -12.74
N LYS A 7 6.81 13.98 -11.63
CA LYS A 7 6.51 13.34 -10.35
C LYS A 7 5.40 14.12 -9.67
N SER A 8 4.25 13.49 -9.45
CA SER A 8 3.15 14.05 -8.67
C SER A 8 3.31 13.60 -7.22
N THR A 9 3.74 14.51 -6.36
CA THR A 9 3.76 14.36 -4.90
C THR A 9 2.42 14.81 -4.31
N PRO A 10 1.73 14.00 -3.49
CA PRO A 10 0.69 14.53 -2.61
C PRO A 10 1.36 15.12 -1.36
N GLY A 11 1.60 16.42 -1.37
CA GLY A 11 2.06 17.17 -0.21
C GLY A 11 0.95 17.24 0.85
N TRP A 12 1.16 16.57 1.98
CA TRP A 12 0.42 16.80 3.21
C TRP A 12 0.66 18.23 3.67
N GLY A 13 -0.33 19.09 3.44
CA GLY A 13 -0.35 20.46 3.95
C GLY A 13 -0.42 20.44 5.47
N ARG A 14 0.74 20.47 6.12
CA ARG A 14 0.89 20.90 7.51
C ARG A 14 0.70 22.41 7.54
N LEU A 15 -0.54 22.88 7.66
CA LEU A 15 -0.78 24.27 7.97
C LEU A 15 -0.78 24.45 9.50
N ARG A 16 0.40 24.78 10.03
CA ARG A 16 0.53 25.48 11.30
C ARG A 16 0.11 26.93 11.05
N LEU A 17 -0.88 27.44 11.77
CA LEU A 17 -0.97 28.86 12.04
C LEU A 17 -1.15 29.10 13.53
N ALA A 18 -0.27 29.96 14.02
CA ALA A 18 -0.10 30.35 15.39
C ALA A 18 -1.02 31.55 15.74
N LEU A 19 -1.30 31.64 17.04
CA LEU A 19 -1.51 32.85 17.87
C LEU A 19 -2.20 34.08 17.23
N GLY A 20 -3.37 34.40 17.79
CA GLY A 20 -3.91 35.76 17.84
C GLY A 20 -4.66 35.95 19.17
N TRP A 21 -4.19 36.90 19.98
CA TRP A 21 -4.62 37.16 21.36
C TRP A 21 -5.95 37.94 21.46
N LEU A 22 -6.58 37.79 22.64
CA LEU A 22 -7.60 38.60 23.32
C LEU A 22 -8.27 39.78 22.58
N GLY A 23 -9.61 39.76 22.61
CA GLY A 23 -10.47 40.95 22.56
C GLY A 23 -11.83 40.67 23.20
N LEU A 24 -12.05 41.19 24.42
CA LEU A 24 -13.33 41.19 25.14
C LEU A 24 -14.38 42.03 24.37
N GLY A 25 -15.56 41.47 24.10
CA GLY A 25 -16.71 42.20 23.58
C GLY A 25 -18.00 41.39 23.75
N ILE A 26 -18.86 41.82 24.66
CA ILE A 26 -20.11 41.14 25.04
C ILE A 26 -21.20 41.56 24.05
N ALA A 27 -21.61 40.66 23.16
CA ALA A 27 -22.87 40.77 22.41
C ALA A 27 -23.39 39.37 22.10
N SER A 28 -24.46 39.00 22.78
CA SER A 28 -25.15 37.71 22.63
C SER A 28 -25.77 37.59 21.23
N ALA A 29 -25.14 36.81 20.37
CA ALA A 29 -25.80 36.20 19.21
C ALA A 29 -25.37 34.73 19.17
N THR A 30 -26.23 33.87 19.73
CA THR A 30 -26.08 32.43 19.70
C THR A 30 -26.25 31.91 18.27
N VAL A 31 -25.16 31.78 17.52
CA VAL A 31 -25.11 30.96 16.31
C VAL A 31 -24.33 29.69 16.63
N PRO A 32 -24.94 28.50 16.55
CA PRO A 32 -24.25 27.27 16.87
C PRO A 32 -23.20 26.95 15.79
N VAL A 33 -21.97 26.87 16.28
CA VAL A 33 -20.87 25.98 15.93
C VAL A 33 -21.13 24.83 14.93
N VAL A 34 -20.07 24.58 14.15
CA VAL A 34 -19.70 23.44 13.29
C VAL A 34 -20.33 23.34 11.90
N ALA A 35 -19.61 23.88 10.92
CA ALA A 35 -19.40 23.16 9.67
C ALA A 35 -18.72 21.82 10.03
N SER A 36 -19.52 20.78 10.22
CA SER A 36 -19.05 19.42 10.16
C SER A 36 -18.49 19.24 8.76
N ALA A 37 -17.16 19.30 8.65
CA ALA A 37 -16.47 18.63 7.58
C ALA A 37 -17.05 17.22 7.57
N GLN A 38 -17.88 16.94 6.58
CA GLN A 38 -18.51 15.66 6.39
C GLN A 38 -17.35 14.71 6.16
N ALA A 39 -16.88 14.08 7.24
CA ALA A 39 -16.09 12.88 7.15
C ALA A 39 -16.94 11.99 6.28
N GLN A 40 -16.56 11.87 5.01
CA GLN A 40 -17.28 11.11 4.00
C GLN A 40 -17.45 9.74 4.65
N ALA A 41 -18.67 9.43 5.09
CA ALA A 41 -18.93 8.18 5.78
C ALA A 41 -18.47 7.09 4.84
N GLN A 42 -17.32 6.48 5.17
CA GLN A 42 -16.73 5.43 4.36
C GLN A 42 -17.78 4.33 4.33
N GLN A 43 -18.44 4.18 3.19
CA GLN A 43 -19.48 3.17 3.02
C GLN A 43 -18.92 1.84 3.51
N PRO A 44 -19.64 1.11 4.37
CA PRO A 44 -19.13 -0.11 4.95
C PRO A 44 -18.72 -1.07 3.82
N VAL A 45 -17.47 -1.52 3.85
CA VAL A 45 -16.94 -2.44 2.85
C VAL A 45 -17.68 -3.78 3.01
N PRO A 46 -18.29 -4.33 1.93
CA PRO A 46 -18.98 -5.61 2.01
C PRO A 46 -18.07 -6.76 2.49
N GLN A 47 -18.62 -7.65 3.32
CA GLN A 47 -17.85 -8.73 3.94
C GLN A 47 -17.20 -9.68 2.92
N HIS A 48 -17.89 -9.96 1.81
CA HIS A 48 -17.35 -10.82 0.75
C HIS A 48 -16.14 -10.21 0.04
N TRP A 49 -16.00 -8.88 0.02
CA TRP A 49 -14.79 -8.21 -0.48
C TRP A 49 -13.62 -8.41 0.48
N ILE A 50 -13.88 -8.39 1.78
CA ILE A 50 -12.86 -8.62 2.82
C ILE A 50 -12.37 -10.07 2.75
N SER A 51 -13.29 -11.03 2.64
CA SER A 51 -12.95 -12.44 2.45
C SER A 51 -12.08 -12.67 1.21
N TYR A 52 -12.45 -12.06 0.08
CA TYR A 52 -11.68 -12.13 -1.15
C TYR A 52 -10.28 -11.49 -0.99
N ALA A 53 -10.20 -10.31 -0.38
CA ALA A 53 -8.93 -9.62 -0.14
C ALA A 53 -7.99 -10.44 0.75
N ASN A 54 -8.52 -11.12 1.76
CA ASN A 54 -7.74 -12.02 2.62
C ASN A 54 -7.23 -13.25 1.84
N LEU A 55 -8.07 -13.87 1.00
CA LEU A 55 -7.66 -15.00 0.15
C LEU A 55 -6.54 -14.58 -0.80
N ALA A 56 -6.74 -13.49 -1.54
CA ALA A 56 -5.75 -12.96 -2.46
C ALA A 56 -4.46 -12.55 -1.74
N GLY A 57 -4.57 -11.88 -0.59
CA GLY A 57 -3.43 -11.50 0.25
C GLY A 57 -2.62 -12.71 0.71
N ASN A 58 -3.27 -13.76 1.20
CA ASN A 58 -2.61 -15.00 1.63
C ASN A 58 -1.92 -15.70 0.47
N GLN A 59 -2.55 -15.77 -0.70
CA GLN A 59 -1.96 -16.39 -1.89
C GLN A 59 -0.71 -15.64 -2.36
N LEU A 60 -0.79 -14.30 -2.44
CA LEU A 60 0.36 -13.46 -2.81
C LEU A 60 1.46 -13.55 -1.77
N GLN A 61 1.12 -13.55 -0.48
CA GLN A 61 2.08 -13.73 0.61
C GLN A 61 2.79 -15.10 0.53
N SER A 62 2.05 -16.17 0.22
CA SER A 62 2.64 -17.49 0.00
C SER A 62 3.59 -17.50 -1.20
N SER A 63 3.25 -16.78 -2.28
CA SER A 63 4.08 -16.68 -3.48
C SER A 63 5.39 -15.91 -3.22
N LEU A 64 5.35 -14.92 -2.33
CA LEU A 64 6.53 -14.15 -1.90
C LEU A 64 7.43 -14.93 -0.94
N SER A 65 6.92 -15.98 -0.29
CA SER A 65 7.68 -16.80 0.65
C SER A 65 8.17 -18.11 0.06
N ASP A 66 7.96 -18.37 -1.24
CA ASP A 66 8.36 -19.62 -1.88
C ASP A 66 9.88 -19.68 -2.15
N PRO A 67 10.66 -20.49 -1.41
CA PRO A 67 12.11 -20.56 -1.59
C PRO A 67 12.52 -21.28 -2.89
N ALA A 68 11.61 -22.00 -3.55
CA ALA A 68 11.90 -22.65 -4.83
C ALA A 68 11.95 -21.63 -5.98
N ASN A 69 11.44 -20.41 -5.76
CA ASN A 69 11.43 -19.37 -6.77
C ASN A 69 12.71 -18.50 -6.67
N GLU A 70 13.55 -18.56 -7.70
CA GLU A 70 14.78 -17.76 -7.81
C GLU A 70 14.56 -16.25 -7.66
N THR A 71 13.40 -15.73 -8.09
CA THR A 71 13.05 -14.30 -7.95
C THR A 71 12.80 -13.94 -6.48
N VAL A 72 12.20 -14.85 -5.69
CA VAL A 72 12.05 -14.68 -4.23
C VAL A 72 13.42 -14.64 -3.56
N VAL A 73 14.32 -15.56 -3.94
CA VAL A 73 15.68 -15.62 -3.38
C VAL A 73 16.44 -14.30 -3.64
N ARG A 74 16.36 -13.75 -4.86
CA ARG A 74 16.96 -12.44 -5.18
C ARG A 74 16.37 -11.30 -4.35
N LEU A 75 15.05 -11.26 -4.20
CA LEU A 75 14.37 -10.24 -3.41
C LEU A 75 14.80 -10.33 -1.93
N HIS A 76 14.90 -11.54 -1.38
CA HIS A 76 15.36 -11.78 -0.01
C HIS A 76 16.83 -11.39 0.20
N ALA A 77 17.71 -11.73 -0.75
CA ALA A 77 19.12 -11.32 -0.70
C ALA A 77 19.27 -9.79 -0.70
N TRP A 78 18.53 -9.10 -1.56
CA TRP A 78 18.51 -7.63 -1.58
C TRP A 78 18.06 -7.04 -0.23
N MET A 79 17.01 -7.59 0.38
CA MET A 79 16.55 -7.14 1.70
C MET A 79 17.62 -7.36 2.78
N GLN A 80 18.27 -8.52 2.79
CA GLN A 80 19.34 -8.82 3.74
C GLN A 80 20.51 -7.84 3.60
N GLU A 81 20.93 -7.54 2.36
CA GLU A 81 21.95 -6.53 2.11
C GLU A 81 21.54 -5.14 2.59
N ARG A 82 20.27 -4.75 2.39
CA ARG A 82 19.76 -3.44 2.86
C ARG A 82 19.80 -3.36 4.38
N MET A 83 19.37 -4.40 5.09
CA MET A 83 19.43 -4.47 6.55
C MET A 83 20.86 -4.34 7.08
N LEU A 84 21.82 -4.99 6.43
CA LEU A 84 23.25 -4.88 6.77
C LEU A 84 23.80 -3.46 6.53
N LYS A 85 23.39 -2.81 5.42
CA LYS A 85 23.82 -1.45 5.06
C LYS A 85 23.20 -0.36 5.95
N GLU A 86 21.93 -0.52 6.32
CA GLU A 86 21.20 0.47 7.12
C GLU A 86 21.43 0.30 8.63
N GLY A 87 22.08 -0.79 9.07
CA GLY A 87 22.48 -1.01 10.45
C GLY A 87 21.31 -1.09 11.43
N GLN A 88 20.09 -1.33 10.94
CA GLN A 88 18.88 -1.45 11.73
C GLN A 88 18.17 -2.78 11.41
N PRO A 89 17.86 -3.61 12.43
CA PRO A 89 16.95 -4.73 12.30
C PRO A 89 15.50 -4.25 12.33
N VAL A 90 15.18 -3.22 11.54
CA VAL A 90 13.79 -2.82 11.36
C VAL A 90 13.20 -3.87 10.44
N LEU A 91 12.29 -4.68 10.98
CA LEU A 91 11.41 -5.55 10.20
C LEU A 91 10.95 -4.73 8.99
N PRO A 92 11.18 -5.20 7.75
CA PRO A 92 10.84 -4.42 6.56
C PRO A 92 9.38 -3.98 6.68
N ALA A 93 9.18 -2.67 6.59
CA ALA A 93 7.85 -2.09 6.71
C ALA A 93 6.92 -2.81 5.72
N PRO A 94 5.71 -3.20 6.13
CA PRO A 94 4.78 -3.86 5.24
C PRO A 94 4.58 -3.04 3.96
N VAL A 95 4.69 -3.69 2.81
CA VAL A 95 4.55 -3.03 1.51
C VAL A 95 3.08 -2.96 1.17
N VAL A 96 2.59 -1.74 0.97
CA VAL A 96 1.23 -1.51 0.49
C VAL A 96 1.20 -1.68 -1.02
N VAL A 97 0.46 -2.68 -1.47
CA VAL A 97 0.32 -3.05 -2.88
C VAL A 97 -1.10 -2.78 -3.35
N ARG A 98 -1.23 -2.13 -4.51
CA ARG A 98 -2.48 -1.91 -5.22
C ARG A 98 -2.54 -2.87 -6.40
N VAL A 99 -3.57 -3.69 -6.45
CA VAL A 99 -3.72 -4.76 -7.44
C VAL A 99 -4.99 -4.53 -8.25
N TRP A 100 -4.87 -4.64 -9.58
CA TRP A 100 -6.00 -4.71 -10.50
C TRP A 100 -6.11 -6.13 -11.03
N VAL A 101 -7.30 -6.70 -10.92
CA VAL A 101 -7.55 -8.11 -11.21
C VAL A 101 -8.63 -8.20 -12.28
N ALA A 102 -8.36 -8.89 -13.38
CA ALA A 102 -9.36 -9.17 -14.39
C ALA A 102 -10.46 -10.08 -13.84
N ALA A 103 -11.60 -10.13 -14.52
CA ALA A 103 -12.73 -10.99 -14.17
C ALA A 103 -12.41 -12.50 -14.19
N ASN A 104 -11.25 -12.90 -14.72
CA ASN A 104 -10.75 -14.28 -14.71
C ASN A 104 -9.71 -14.55 -13.61
N GLY A 105 -9.49 -13.62 -12.68
CA GLY A 105 -8.50 -13.76 -11.59
C GLY A 105 -7.07 -13.39 -11.99
N LYS A 106 -6.79 -13.08 -13.27
CA LYS A 106 -5.46 -12.65 -13.70
C LYS A 106 -5.17 -11.24 -13.18
N ILE A 107 -3.97 -11.05 -12.63
CA ILE A 107 -3.50 -9.72 -12.23
C ILE A 107 -3.03 -8.96 -13.46
N GLU A 108 -3.70 -7.86 -13.79
CA GLU A 108 -3.40 -7.03 -14.97
C GLU A 108 -2.44 -5.89 -14.65
N ARG A 109 -2.48 -5.40 -13.41
CA ARG A 109 -1.64 -4.30 -12.96
C ARG A 109 -1.34 -4.41 -11.49
N VAL A 110 -0.14 -3.98 -11.13
CA VAL A 110 0.32 -3.85 -9.75
C VAL A 110 1.02 -2.51 -9.59
N ALA A 111 0.71 -1.79 -8.51
CA ALA A 111 1.40 -0.57 -8.11
C ALA A 111 1.74 -0.61 -6.61
N PHE A 112 2.94 -0.18 -6.26
CA PHE A 112 3.45 -0.08 -4.89
C PHE A 112 4.49 1.04 -4.85
N ASP A 113 4.77 1.53 -3.64
CA ASP A 113 5.87 2.47 -3.42
C ASP A 113 7.22 1.78 -3.65
N SER A 114 8.10 2.39 -4.45
CA SER A 114 9.39 1.81 -4.81
C SER A 114 10.18 1.42 -3.55
N LEU A 115 10.78 0.24 -3.61
CA LEU A 115 11.66 -0.32 -2.59
C LEU A 115 13.02 0.41 -2.54
N GLY A 116 13.26 1.38 -3.44
CA GLY A 116 14.53 2.10 -3.57
C GLY A 116 15.57 1.35 -4.41
N ASN A 117 15.19 0.23 -5.04
CA ASN A 117 16.02 -0.55 -5.94
C ASN A 117 15.19 -1.06 -7.14
N ALA A 118 15.63 -0.73 -8.36
CA ALA A 118 14.88 -1.06 -9.57
C ALA A 118 14.77 -2.58 -9.83
N GLN A 119 15.78 -3.37 -9.45
CA GLN A 119 15.75 -4.82 -9.59
C GLN A 119 14.76 -5.43 -8.58
N ALA A 120 14.80 -5.00 -7.31
CA ALA A 120 13.84 -5.44 -6.29
C ALA A 120 12.40 -5.06 -6.66
N ASP A 121 12.18 -3.87 -7.23
CA ASP A 121 10.87 -3.46 -7.74
C ASP A 121 10.41 -4.35 -8.91
N ALA A 122 11.32 -4.71 -9.82
CA ALA A 122 11.00 -5.60 -10.94
C ALA A 122 10.69 -7.02 -10.45
N ASP A 123 11.48 -7.54 -9.51
CA ASP A 123 11.30 -8.87 -8.92
C ASP A 123 9.97 -8.95 -8.14
N LEU A 124 9.65 -7.95 -7.31
CA LEU A 124 8.37 -7.90 -6.61
C LEU A 124 7.18 -7.87 -7.59
N ARG A 125 7.26 -7.06 -8.65
CA ARG A 125 6.21 -7.03 -9.67
C ARG A 125 6.09 -8.35 -10.42
N ALA A 126 7.20 -8.99 -10.75
CA ALA A 126 7.21 -10.29 -11.42
C ALA A 126 6.52 -11.35 -10.54
N LEU A 127 6.87 -11.43 -9.25
CA LEU A 127 6.25 -12.36 -8.30
C LEU A 127 4.74 -12.15 -8.17
N LEU A 128 4.30 -10.90 -8.06
CA LEU A 128 2.88 -10.56 -7.91
C LEU A 128 2.06 -10.74 -9.19
N THR A 129 2.70 -10.91 -10.35
CA THR A 129 2.02 -11.12 -11.64
C THR A 129 2.27 -12.50 -12.24
N ALA A 130 3.07 -13.34 -11.57
CA ALA A 130 3.50 -14.63 -12.07
C ALA A 130 2.35 -15.64 -12.20
N GLN A 131 1.40 -15.61 -11.27
CA GLN A 131 0.28 -16.53 -11.22
C GLN A 131 -1.04 -15.78 -11.06
N PRO A 132 -2.12 -16.26 -11.71
CA PRO A 132 -3.46 -15.74 -11.46
C PRO A 132 -3.89 -16.04 -10.02
N LEU A 133 -4.80 -15.21 -9.49
CA LEU A 133 -5.46 -15.50 -8.23
C LEU A 133 -6.35 -16.73 -8.38
N ALA A 134 -6.47 -17.51 -7.30
CA ALA A 134 -7.24 -18.76 -7.29
C ALA A 134 -8.73 -18.53 -7.58
N GLU A 135 -9.25 -17.35 -7.19
CA GLU A 135 -10.63 -16.94 -7.42
C GLU A 135 -10.71 -15.62 -8.20
N ALA A 136 -11.75 -15.51 -9.02
CA ALA A 136 -12.10 -14.26 -9.69
C ALA A 136 -12.62 -13.23 -8.66
N PRO A 137 -12.35 -11.92 -8.87
CA PRO A 137 -12.85 -10.90 -7.98
C PRO A 137 -14.39 -10.84 -8.01
N PRO A 138 -15.06 -10.53 -6.88
CA PRO A 138 -16.48 -10.26 -6.87
C PRO A 138 -16.85 -9.20 -7.90
N ARG A 139 -17.95 -9.40 -8.64
CA ARG A 139 -18.34 -8.53 -9.77
C ARG A 139 -18.58 -7.07 -9.36
N ASP A 140 -18.98 -6.87 -8.12
CA ASP A 140 -19.25 -5.57 -7.51
C ASP A 140 -18.01 -4.95 -6.84
N MET A 141 -16.89 -5.67 -6.78
CA MET A 141 -15.69 -5.23 -6.07
C MET A 141 -15.03 -4.02 -6.74
N ARG A 142 -14.77 -2.98 -5.94
CA ARG A 142 -14.04 -1.79 -6.41
C ARG A 142 -12.54 -2.08 -6.55
N GLN A 143 -11.97 -1.60 -7.65
CA GLN A 143 -10.54 -1.67 -7.93
C GLN A 143 -9.89 -0.29 -7.90
N PRO A 144 -8.58 -0.19 -7.57
CA PRO A 144 -7.70 -1.28 -7.17
C PRO A 144 -8.01 -1.83 -5.77
N MET A 145 -7.74 -3.13 -5.58
CA MET A 145 -7.69 -3.72 -4.25
C MET A 145 -6.37 -3.32 -3.60
N VAL A 146 -6.42 -2.81 -2.36
CA VAL A 146 -5.24 -2.43 -1.60
C VAL A 146 -4.95 -3.53 -0.58
N LEU A 147 -3.75 -4.12 -0.68
CA LEU A 147 -3.27 -5.18 0.20
C LEU A 147 -2.02 -4.70 0.91
N GLN A 148 -1.83 -5.18 2.14
CA GLN A 148 -0.59 -4.99 2.87
C GLN A 148 0.14 -6.33 2.90
N LEU A 149 1.31 -6.40 2.27
CA LEU A 149 2.13 -7.61 2.19
C LEU A 149 3.36 -7.44 3.08
N THR A 150 3.74 -8.51 3.77
CA THR A 150 4.95 -8.52 4.60
C THR A 150 6.07 -9.16 3.81
N LEU A 151 7.19 -8.47 3.62
CA LEU A 151 8.36 -9.09 3.01
C LEU A 151 9.20 -9.71 4.13
N SER A 152 9.27 -11.03 4.24
CA SER A 152 10.00 -11.69 5.33
C SER A 152 11.23 -12.39 4.80
N ILE A 153 12.41 -12.03 5.31
CA ILE A 153 13.61 -12.85 5.14
C ILE A 153 13.42 -14.14 5.96
N ILE A 154 13.34 -15.29 5.31
CA ILE A 154 13.38 -16.56 6.03
C ILE A 154 14.84 -16.73 6.46
N ALA A 155 15.13 -16.47 7.74
CA ALA A 155 16.42 -16.86 8.30
C ALA A 155 16.41 -18.39 8.40
N SER A 156 17.20 -19.05 7.55
CA SER A 156 17.54 -20.45 7.78
C SER A 156 18.30 -20.51 9.11
N THR A 157 17.62 -21.00 10.15
CA THR A 157 18.24 -21.49 11.39
C THR A 157 18.94 -22.81 11.09
#